data_AF-A0A4P8GXA8-F1
#
_entry.id   AF-A0A4P8GXA8-F1
#
_cell.length_a   1.000
_cell.length_b   1.000
_cell.length_c   1.000
_cell.angle_alpha   90.00
_cell.angle_beta   90.00
_cell.angle_gamma   90.00
#
_symmetry.space_group_name_H-M   'P 1'
#
loop_
_entity.id
_entity.type
_entity.pdbx_description
1 polymer ?
#
loop_
_entity_poly.entity_id
_entity_poly.type
_entity_poly.pdbx_seq_one_letter_code
_entity_poly.pdbx_strand_id
1 'polypeptide(L)'
;MGGQAALPGELPGGTPVYFVSLDDGGTTGVRFGCNDSLVAVFHSPGAAEEPLRSSFDILLGGGDPPDGLYNALENSDVEYVSAYFDGTTVVVNLTGTLRPGGVCDLPRLEAQLTHTAVSAVGASRAEIYVDGRLLADILSLR
;
A
#
# COMPACT_ATOMS: atom_id res chain seq x y z
N MET A 1 19.60 15.40 27.20
CA MET A 1 18.54 14.42 26.87
C MET A 1 17.50 15.18 26.06
N GLY A 2 17.71 15.29 24.75
CA GLY A 2 16.85 16.05 23.84
C GLY A 2 15.71 15.16 23.37
N GLY A 3 14.47 15.53 23.71
CA GLY A 3 13.27 14.88 23.21
C GLY A 3 13.16 15.13 21.71
N GLN A 4 13.13 14.04 20.94
CA GLN A 4 12.89 14.10 19.50
C GLN A 4 11.38 14.30 19.33
N ALA A 5 10.99 15.49 18.89
CA ALA A 5 9.63 15.76 18.50
C ALA A 5 9.33 14.89 17.27
N ALA A 6 8.45 13.92 17.43
CA ALA A 6 7.85 13.22 16.29
C ALA A 6 7.19 14.27 15.40
N LEU A 7 7.49 14.24 14.11
CA LEU A 7 6.79 15.04 13.13
C LEU A 7 5.31 14.62 13.16
N PRO A 8 4.35 15.54 12.98
CA PRO A 8 2.95 15.17 12.82
C PRO A 8 2.81 14.31 11.56
N GLY A 9 2.77 12.99 11.74
CA GLY A 9 2.74 11.99 10.66
C GLY A 9 3.41 10.65 11.02
N GLU A 10 4.32 10.61 12.01
CA GLU A 10 4.95 9.35 12.42
C GLU A 10 3.95 8.46 13.18
N LEU A 11 3.46 7.40 12.54
CA LEU A 11 2.75 6.33 13.26
C LEU A 11 3.71 5.65 14.24
N PRO A 12 3.32 5.48 15.52
CA PRO A 12 4.12 4.77 16.51
C PRO A 12 4.18 3.27 16.14
N GLY A 13 5.13 2.91 15.29
CA GLY A 13 5.25 1.56 14.74
C GLY A 13 6.18 1.45 13.53
N GLY A 14 6.44 2.56 12.83
CA GLY A 14 7.24 2.60 11.61
C GLY A 14 6.36 2.71 10.36
N THR A 15 6.95 2.50 9.19
CA THR A 15 6.35 2.61 7.86
C THR A 15 5.44 1.40 7.60
N PRO A 16 4.09 1.55 7.59
CA PRO A 16 3.19 0.43 7.38
C PRO A 16 3.11 0.07 5.89
N VAL A 17 3.21 -1.22 5.60
CA VAL A 17 3.01 -1.80 4.26
C VAL A 17 2.04 -2.96 4.38
N TYR A 18 1.02 -2.98 3.52
CA TYR A 18 0.01 -4.04 3.57
C TYR A 18 0.29 -5.14 2.55
N PHE A 19 0.24 -6.37 3.06
CA PHE A 19 0.34 -7.60 2.28
C PHE A 19 -0.90 -8.47 2.50
N VAL A 20 -0.99 -9.56 1.74
CA VAL A 20 -2.18 -10.42 1.72
C VAL A 20 -1.85 -11.79 2.30
N SER A 21 -2.66 -12.26 3.25
CA SER A 21 -2.70 -13.68 3.62
C SER A 21 -3.78 -14.36 2.78
N LEU A 22 -3.40 -15.38 2.01
CA LEU A 22 -4.26 -16.01 1.02
C LEU A 22 -5.25 -16.98 1.67
N ASP A 23 -6.55 -16.83 1.36
CA ASP A 23 -7.64 -17.76 1.75
C ASP A 23 -7.71 -18.13 3.24
N ASP A 24 -7.28 -17.23 4.13
CA ASP A 24 -7.25 -17.48 5.57
C ASP A 24 -8.55 -17.05 6.30
N GLY A 25 -9.52 -16.52 5.55
CA GLY A 25 -10.85 -16.17 6.03
C GLY A 25 -10.92 -15.02 7.03
N GLY A 26 -9.91 -14.14 7.08
CA GLY A 26 -9.88 -13.07 8.09
C GLY A 26 -9.11 -13.42 9.36
N THR A 27 -8.38 -14.54 9.38
CA THR A 27 -7.71 -15.03 10.59
C THR A 27 -6.51 -14.17 10.97
N THR A 28 -5.75 -13.70 10.00
CA THR A 28 -4.52 -12.92 10.24
C THR A 28 -4.71 -11.41 10.13
N GLY A 29 -5.85 -10.95 9.62
CA GLY A 29 -6.10 -9.53 9.37
C GLY A 29 -7.54 -9.23 8.97
N VAL A 30 -7.73 -8.09 8.29
CA VAL A 30 -9.08 -7.68 7.85
C VAL A 30 -9.47 -8.50 6.64
N ARG A 31 -10.59 -9.22 6.73
CA ARG A 31 -11.11 -10.04 5.63
C ARG A 31 -11.55 -9.16 4.45
N PHE A 32 -11.15 -9.53 3.24
CA PHE A 32 -11.58 -8.87 2.01
C PHE A 32 -11.53 -9.83 0.80
N GLY A 33 -12.08 -9.39 -0.34
CA GLY A 33 -11.90 -10.06 -1.63
C GLY A 33 -12.22 -11.56 -1.64
N CYS A 34 -11.27 -12.35 -2.12
CA CYS A 34 -11.39 -13.80 -2.34
C CYS A 34 -11.19 -14.63 -1.06
N ASN A 35 -11.76 -14.20 0.07
CA ASN A 35 -11.56 -14.81 1.39
C ASN A 35 -10.16 -14.59 1.98
N ASP A 36 -9.46 -13.57 1.54
CA ASP A 36 -8.13 -13.22 1.98
C ASP A 36 -8.16 -12.31 3.22
N SER A 37 -7.03 -12.19 3.92
CA SER A 37 -6.80 -11.15 4.93
C SER A 37 -5.79 -10.12 4.48
N LEU A 38 -6.08 -8.87 4.79
CA LEU A 38 -5.12 -7.78 4.64
C LEU A 38 -4.33 -7.60 5.94
N VAL A 39 -3.01 -7.72 5.85
CA VAL A 39 -2.09 -7.74 7.00
C VAL A 39 -1.13 -6.55 6.91
N ALA A 40 -1.05 -5.76 7.98
CA ALA A 40 -0.09 -4.67 8.09
C ALA A 40 1.26 -5.20 8.59
N VAL A 41 2.33 -4.88 7.87
CA VAL A 41 3.71 -5.13 8.27
C VAL A 41 4.40 -3.79 8.46
N PHE A 42 5.05 -3.62 9.61
CA PHE A 42 5.70 -2.38 9.96
C PHE A 42 7.21 -2.47 9.69
N HIS A 43 7.69 -1.54 8.88
CA HIS A 43 9.12 -1.41 8.56
C HIS A 43 9.72 -0.26 9.36
N SER A 44 10.98 -0.39 9.76
CA SER A 44 11.67 0.71 10.44
C SER A 44 11.82 1.89 9.48
N PRO A 45 11.42 3.11 9.87
CA PRO A 45 11.54 4.26 9.00
C PRO A 45 13.03 4.60 8.83
N GLY A 46 13.46 4.81 7.59
CA GLY A 46 14.75 5.45 7.33
C GLY A 46 14.72 6.88 7.88
N ALA A 47 15.80 7.32 8.54
CA ALA A 47 15.83 8.59 9.28
C ALA A 47 15.59 9.86 8.44
N ALA A 48 15.47 9.75 7.11
CA ALA A 48 15.30 10.86 6.18
C ALA A 48 14.23 10.60 5.10
N GLU A 49 13.48 9.49 5.19
CA GLU A 49 12.53 9.09 4.14
C GLU A 49 11.11 9.50 4.52
N GLU A 50 10.39 10.07 3.55
CA GLU A 50 8.96 10.36 3.71
C GLU A 50 8.20 9.02 3.86
N PRO A 51 7.36 8.84 4.91
CA PRO A 51 6.72 7.55 5.19
C PRO A 51 5.95 6.95 4.01
N LEU A 52 5.23 7.78 3.27
CA LEU A 52 4.43 7.33 2.12
C LEU A 52 5.29 6.85 0.96
N ARG A 53 6.31 7.63 0.57
CA ARG A 53 7.27 7.18 -0.45
C ARG A 53 7.94 5.86 -0.03
N SER A 54 8.44 5.78 1.21
CA SER A 54 9.09 4.58 1.73
C SER A 54 8.17 3.36 1.70
N SER A 55 6.91 3.51 2.12
CA SER A 55 5.89 2.46 2.06
C SER A 55 5.68 1.94 0.63
N PHE A 56 5.59 2.85 -0.34
CA PHE A 56 5.37 2.48 -1.74
C PHE A 56 6.61 1.87 -2.39
N ASP A 57 7.80 2.35 -2.06
CA ASP A 57 9.06 1.76 -2.55
C ASP A 57 9.22 0.32 -2.06
N ILE A 58 8.83 0.02 -0.81
CA ILE A 58 8.81 -1.36 -0.29
C ILE A 58 7.76 -2.20 -1.01
N LEU A 59 6.54 -1.67 -1.17
CA LEU A 59 5.43 -2.41 -1.75
C LEU A 59 5.64 -2.73 -3.25
N LEU A 60 6.21 -1.78 -3.99
CA LEU A 60 6.44 -1.87 -5.44
C LEU A 60 7.80 -2.45 -5.80
N GLY A 61 8.77 -2.44 -4.88
CA GLY A 61 10.16 -2.82 -5.14
C GLY A 61 10.42 -4.30 -5.44
N GLY A 62 9.37 -5.13 -5.51
CA GLY A 62 9.49 -6.54 -5.90
C GLY A 62 10.33 -7.41 -4.95
N GLY A 63 10.56 -6.94 -3.72
CA GLY A 63 11.18 -7.74 -2.68
C GLY A 63 10.26 -8.88 -2.24
N ASP A 64 10.85 -9.98 -1.75
CA ASP A 64 10.08 -11.08 -1.18
C ASP A 64 9.19 -10.54 -0.05
N PRO A 65 7.86 -10.73 -0.14
CA PRO A 65 6.99 -10.38 0.97
C PRO A 65 7.39 -11.19 2.22
N PRO A 66 7.11 -10.68 3.42
CA PRO A 66 7.38 -11.41 4.66
C PRO A 66 6.79 -12.82 4.63
N ASP A 67 7.48 -13.79 5.23
CA ASP A 67 7.21 -15.22 5.09
C ASP A 67 5.71 -15.58 5.14
N GLY A 68 5.21 -16.11 4.03
CA GLY A 68 3.83 -16.60 3.87
C GLY A 68 2.80 -15.54 3.48
N LEU A 69 3.19 -14.27 3.35
CA LEU A 69 2.35 -13.22 2.79
C LEU A 69 2.53 -13.10 1.29
N TYR A 70 1.51 -12.56 0.62
CA TYR A 70 1.43 -12.40 -0.81
C TYR A 70 1.46 -10.92 -1.19
N ASN A 71 2.21 -10.60 -2.24
CA ASN A 71 2.24 -9.27 -2.84
C ASN A 71 1.70 -9.32 -4.28
N ALA A 72 0.48 -8.82 -4.49
CA ALA A 72 -0.14 -8.80 -5.82
C ALA A 72 0.58 -7.86 -6.81
N LEU A 73 1.40 -6.93 -6.31
CA LEU A 73 2.16 -5.98 -7.11
C LEU A 73 3.50 -6.54 -7.60
N GLU A 74 3.94 -7.72 -7.11
CA GLU A 74 5.28 -8.27 -7.40
C GLU A 74 5.56 -8.43 -8.91
N ASN A 75 4.52 -8.73 -9.69
CA ASN A 75 4.61 -8.93 -11.13
C ASN A 75 4.25 -7.66 -11.93
N SER A 76 3.89 -6.56 -11.27
CA SER A 76 3.48 -5.32 -11.93
C SER A 76 4.69 -4.42 -12.18
N ASP A 77 4.71 -3.77 -13.35
CA ASP A 77 5.75 -2.79 -13.69
C ASP A 77 5.24 -1.39 -13.31
N VAL A 78 5.15 -1.09 -12.00
CA VAL A 78 4.56 0.17 -11.51
C VAL A 78 5.54 0.89 -10.59
N GLU A 79 5.66 2.20 -10.78
CA GLU A 79 6.58 3.06 -10.04
C GLU A 79 5.85 4.22 -9.36
N TYR A 80 6.35 4.62 -8.19
CA TYR A 80 5.85 5.79 -7.47
C TYR A 80 6.38 7.09 -8.11
N VAL A 81 5.47 8.00 -8.46
CA VAL A 81 5.83 9.30 -9.03
C VAL A 81 5.77 10.38 -7.95
N SER A 82 4.59 10.56 -7.36
CA SER A 82 4.32 11.60 -6.37
C SER A 82 3.08 11.28 -5.56
N ALA A 83 2.94 11.96 -4.43
CA ALA A 83 1.69 12.00 -3.72
C ALA A 83 1.51 13.34 -3.02
N TYR A 84 0.28 13.62 -2.64
CA TYR A 84 -0.03 14.71 -1.74
C TYR A 84 -1.14 14.29 -0.78
N PHE A 85 -1.14 14.89 0.41
CA PHE A 85 -2.17 14.69 1.41
C PHE A 85 -2.82 16.03 1.72
N ASP A 86 -4.14 16.11 1.56
CA ASP A 86 -4.92 17.34 1.78
C ASP A 86 -5.46 17.49 3.22
N GLY A 87 -5.17 16.53 4.10
CA GLY A 87 -5.68 16.46 5.46
C GLY A 87 -6.82 15.46 5.64
N THR A 88 -7.45 14.97 4.56
CA THR A 88 -8.49 13.93 4.61
C THR A 88 -8.20 12.79 3.64
N THR A 89 -7.80 13.13 2.41
CA THR A 89 -7.53 12.20 1.32
C THR A 89 -6.07 12.29 0.92
N VAL A 90 -5.43 11.12 0.80
CA VAL A 90 -4.12 11.00 0.18
C VAL A 90 -4.31 10.67 -1.30
N VAL A 91 -3.67 11.45 -2.17
CA VAL A 91 -3.69 11.20 -3.61
C VAL A 91 -2.31 10.74 -4.03
N VAL A 92 -2.23 9.53 -4.57
CA VAL A 92 -0.98 8.92 -5.01
C VAL A 92 -1.00 8.78 -6.53
N ASN A 93 0.07 9.25 -7.16
CA ASN A 93 0.30 9.11 -8.59
C ASN A 93 1.41 8.09 -8.83
N LEU A 94 1.06 7.07 -9.60
CA LEU A 94 1.92 6.01 -10.07
C LEU A 94 2.00 6.06 -11.59
N THR A 95 3.03 5.42 -12.14
CA THR A 95 3.17 5.21 -13.58
C THR A 95 3.49 3.76 -13.89
N GLY A 96 3.09 3.30 -15.07
CA GLY A 96 3.41 1.95 -15.55
C GLY A 96 2.20 1.03 -15.66
N THR A 97 2.43 -0.27 -15.58
CA THR A 97 1.42 -1.30 -15.94
C THR A 97 1.17 -2.29 -14.80
N LEU A 98 -0.07 -2.32 -14.33
CA LEU A 98 -0.56 -3.36 -13.42
C LEU A 98 -0.73 -4.69 -14.15
N ARG A 99 -0.19 -5.76 -13.55
CA ARG A 99 -0.26 -7.13 -14.05
C ARG A 99 -0.86 -8.06 -12.99
N PRO A 100 -2.20 -8.04 -12.79
CA PRO A 100 -2.85 -9.02 -11.91
C PRO A 100 -2.60 -10.44 -12.44
N GLY A 101 -2.22 -11.37 -11.55
CA GLY A 101 -2.02 -12.79 -11.87
C GLY A 101 -3.34 -13.57 -11.98
N GLY A 102 -4.44 -13.02 -11.49
CA GLY A 102 -5.78 -13.56 -11.65
C GLY A 102 -6.90 -12.62 -11.16
N VAL A 103 -8.13 -13.10 -11.20
CA VAL A 103 -9.33 -12.32 -10.79
C VAL A 103 -9.28 -11.88 -9.33
N CYS A 104 -8.62 -12.66 -8.47
CA CYS A 104 -8.44 -12.33 -7.06
C CYS A 104 -7.36 -11.27 -6.83
N ASP A 105 -6.47 -11.04 -7.79
CA ASP A 105 -5.43 -10.03 -7.63
C ASP A 105 -5.96 -8.62 -7.85
N LEU A 106 -7.06 -8.43 -8.59
CA LEU A 106 -7.70 -7.13 -8.73
C LEU A 106 -8.04 -6.50 -7.36
N PRO A 107 -8.84 -7.13 -6.49
CA PRO A 107 -9.11 -6.58 -5.16
C PRO A 107 -7.87 -6.56 -4.25
N ARG A 108 -6.89 -7.44 -4.45
CA ARG A 108 -5.63 -7.45 -3.66
C ARG A 108 -4.75 -6.24 -3.98
N LEU A 109 -4.54 -5.95 -5.26
CA LEU A 109 -3.84 -4.76 -5.75
C LEU A 109 -4.47 -3.50 -5.16
N GLU A 110 -5.79 -3.36 -5.29
CA GLU A 110 -6.51 -2.21 -4.77
C GLU A 110 -6.36 -2.06 -3.26
N ALA A 111 -6.57 -3.14 -2.50
CA ALA A 111 -6.49 -3.12 -1.05
C ALA A 111 -5.08 -2.79 -0.56
N GLN A 112 -4.04 -3.42 -1.12
CA GLN A 112 -2.66 -3.18 -0.74
C GLN A 112 -2.26 -1.72 -1.00
N LEU A 113 -2.55 -1.17 -2.18
CA LEU A 113 -2.22 0.22 -2.52
C LEU A 113 -2.98 1.21 -1.63
N THR A 114 -4.29 1.03 -1.48
CA THR A 114 -5.17 1.96 -0.77
C THR A 114 -4.85 1.99 0.73
N HIS A 115 -4.74 0.83 1.38
CA HIS A 115 -4.47 0.78 2.82
C HIS A 115 -3.05 1.21 3.17
N THR A 116 -2.07 0.89 2.31
CA THR A 116 -0.70 1.38 2.49
C THR A 116 -0.66 2.90 2.43
N ALA A 117 -1.32 3.52 1.45
CA ALA A 117 -1.40 4.97 1.35
C ALA A 117 -2.08 5.62 2.56
N VAL A 118 -3.26 5.10 2.93
CA VAL A 118 -4.05 5.60 4.06
C VAL A 118 -3.24 5.56 5.35
N SER A 119 -2.65 4.41 5.66
CA SER A 119 -1.91 4.24 6.91
C SER A 119 -0.59 5.00 6.92
N ALA A 120 0.11 5.12 5.78
CA ALA A 120 1.40 5.82 5.75
C ALA A 120 1.33 7.29 6.15
N VAL A 121 0.17 7.96 5.95
CA VAL A 121 -0.02 9.38 6.31
C VAL A 121 -1.16 9.61 7.31
N GLY A 122 -1.84 8.55 7.76
CA GLY A 122 -3.02 8.67 8.63
C GLY A 122 -4.22 9.33 7.95
N ALA A 123 -4.38 9.16 6.63
CA ALA A 123 -5.53 9.68 5.91
C ALA A 123 -6.82 8.92 6.29
N SER A 124 -7.98 9.45 5.87
CA SER A 124 -9.25 8.71 5.96
C SER A 124 -9.57 7.95 4.66
N ARG A 125 -8.99 8.41 3.54
CA ARG A 125 -9.24 7.88 2.20
C ARG A 125 -7.97 7.99 1.36
N ALA A 126 -7.85 7.13 0.35
CA ALA A 126 -6.84 7.23 -0.68
C ALA A 126 -7.46 7.25 -2.07
N GLU A 127 -6.91 8.05 -2.95
CA GLU A 127 -7.14 8.00 -4.39
C GLU A 127 -5.82 7.66 -5.07
N ILE A 128 -5.80 6.54 -5.80
CA ILE A 128 -4.62 6.07 -6.48
C ILE A 128 -4.82 6.28 -7.98
N TYR A 129 -3.86 6.91 -8.63
CA TYR A 129 -3.86 7.14 -10.07
C TYR A 129 -2.68 6.38 -10.69
N VAL A 130 -2.92 5.69 -11.81
CA VAL A 130 -1.85 5.08 -12.63
C VAL A 130 -1.94 5.68 -14.03
N ASP A 131 -0.86 6.34 -14.47
CA ASP A 131 -0.81 7.10 -15.73
C ASP A 131 -1.99 8.09 -15.88
N GLY A 132 -2.34 8.75 -14.78
CA GLY A 132 -3.40 9.77 -14.72
C GLY A 132 -4.83 9.23 -14.72
N ARG A 133 -5.03 7.90 -14.65
CA ARG A 133 -6.36 7.29 -14.51
C ARG A 133 -6.56 6.70 -13.12
N LEU A 134 -7.78 6.80 -12.59
CA LEU A 134 -8.11 6.27 -11.27
C LEU A 134 -7.96 4.74 -11.27
N LEU A 135 -7.33 4.20 -10.22
CA LEU A 135 -7.08 2.76 -10.06
C LEU A 135 -8.38 1.94 -10.16
N ALA A 136 -9.43 2.37 -9.46
CA ALA A 136 -10.73 1.70 -9.47
C ALA A 136 -11.31 1.57 -10.89
N ASP A 137 -11.13 2.59 -11.73
CA ASP A 137 -11.56 2.55 -13.13
C ASP A 137 -10.72 1.56 -13.95
N ILE A 138 -9.40 1.51 -13.73
CA ILE A 138 -8.51 0.58 -14.41
C ILE A 138 -8.88 -0.87 -14.08
N LEU A 139 -9.20 -1.16 -12.82
CA LEU A 139 -9.54 -2.50 -12.35
C LEU A 139 -10.95 -2.94 -12.76
N SER A 140 -11.89 -1.99 -12.91
CA SER A 140 -13.28 -2.28 -13.33
C SER A 140 -13.41 -2.62 -14.82
N LEU A 141 -12.40 -2.32 -15.64
CA LEU A 141 -12.41 -2.53 -17.10
C LEU A 141 -11.90 -3.92 -17.53
N ARG A 142 -11.56 -4.81 -16.59
CA ARG A 142 -11.04 -6.16 -16.83
C ARG A 142 -12.03 -7.24 -16.44
#